data_AF-A0A6L9ZC38-F1
#
_entry.id   AF-A0A6L9ZC38-F1
#
_cell.length_a   1.000
_cell.length_b   1.000
_cell.length_c   1.000
_cell.angle_alpha   90.00
_cell.angle_beta   90.00
_cell.angle_gamma   90.00
#
_symmetry.space_group_name_H-M   'P 1'
#
loop_
_entity.id
_entity.type
_entity.pdbx_description
1 polymer ?
#
loop_
_entity_poly.entity_id
_entity_poly.type
_entity_poly.pdbx_seq_one_letter_code
_entity_poly.pdbx_strand_id
1 'polypeptide(L)'
;MLIIQKYGGTSVGSVERIKAVARRVKQTVQNNNNVVVVVSAMGKTTDDLLGLSKAVSTNPSAREMDMLLSTGEQVSIALLSMALQELGQPAISLTGAQVGIITDAEHGRARIWEIQPKRIKHYLNQGTVVVVAGFQGMSSGDNFEITTLGRGGSDISAVALGAALKANLCEIYTDVPGIFTTDPRIVPEAQLIPEITCDEMLELASLGAKVLHPRAVEIARNYGVPLVVRSSWNNAPGTRIISPMPKPRSLKGLEINKAVYGVELETNQVKVARWQGRDRLGVAAGLFDEIARDNLDVNLMIQSIQEDDGKDIALTVVNRGFEQGETLGAAASETKLKELITSALYRDPWQGSQEVEMMVEQNMATVAITGTGMIGRPGVAAKMFSTLAEAGVNIEMISTSELKITCVINAEVCDRAVAALCQAFEIDRSVVLGADSIQEFSTGSSPSPVCGAVVDLNQACITIRHVRDQAGMAAKVFGRLAQENISVDMIIQSQRCHSFNDIPSCDIAFTVAQADAEAASMALKALALSIGCGEILVDTEIAKVSLVGGGMVAQPGVVAQFFEALAQQQITIQMITSSDTKISCVVAQEEGVKALNAVHKGSIPVLKNYAQTPKGLATPAKHSYAG
;
A
#
# COMPACT_ATOMS: atom_id res chain seq x y z
N MET A 1 8.00 8.08 -30.61
CA MET A 1 6.97 7.86 -29.56
C MET A 1 6.81 9.12 -28.72
N LEU A 2 5.82 9.22 -27.83
CA LEU A 2 5.76 10.26 -26.79
C LEU A 2 6.25 9.69 -25.46
N ILE A 3 7.30 10.28 -24.90
CA ILE A 3 7.94 9.85 -23.65
C ILE A 3 7.87 10.99 -22.64
N ILE A 4 7.40 10.68 -21.42
CA ILE A 4 7.52 11.57 -20.27
C ILE A 4 8.77 11.16 -19.49
N GLN A 5 9.64 12.10 -19.16
CA GLN A 5 10.83 11.85 -18.33
C GLN A 5 10.79 12.72 -17.09
N LYS A 6 10.70 12.11 -15.92
CA LYS A 6 10.80 12.83 -14.64
C LYS A 6 12.19 12.72 -14.07
N TYR A 7 12.77 13.81 -13.60
CA TYR A 7 14.05 13.83 -12.89
C TYR A 7 13.86 14.34 -11.46
N GLY A 8 14.28 13.55 -10.48
CA GLY A 8 14.25 13.93 -9.06
C GLY A 8 15.30 14.98 -8.70
N GLY A 9 15.20 15.56 -7.50
CA GLY A 9 16.05 16.67 -7.07
C GLY A 9 17.54 16.35 -7.06
N THR A 10 17.93 15.11 -6.72
CA THR A 10 19.33 14.63 -6.79
C THR A 10 19.84 14.53 -8.22
N SER A 11 18.97 14.25 -9.19
CA SER A 11 19.29 14.20 -10.61
C SER A 11 19.54 15.58 -11.23
N VAL A 12 19.08 16.65 -10.58
CA VAL A 12 19.27 18.05 -11.01
C VAL A 12 19.95 18.93 -9.93
N GLY A 13 20.58 18.31 -8.93
CA GLY A 13 21.13 19.02 -7.77
C GLY A 13 22.36 19.89 -8.03
N SER A 14 22.97 19.80 -9.22
CA SER A 14 24.09 20.65 -9.63
C SER A 14 24.00 21.01 -11.12
N VAL A 15 24.73 22.04 -11.53
CA VAL A 15 24.80 22.46 -12.95
C VAL A 15 25.31 21.33 -13.85
N GLU A 16 26.31 20.57 -13.40
CA GLU A 16 26.85 19.42 -14.12
C GLU A 16 25.80 18.34 -14.31
N ARG A 17 24.98 18.09 -13.28
CA ARG A 17 23.87 17.13 -13.32
C ARG A 17 22.76 17.60 -14.26
N ILE A 18 22.39 18.88 -14.24
CA ILE A 18 21.44 19.48 -15.19
C ILE A 18 21.95 19.31 -16.64
N LYS A 19 23.24 19.60 -16.90
CA LYS A 19 23.85 19.38 -18.23
C LYS A 19 23.88 17.90 -18.64
N ALA A 20 24.05 16.98 -17.69
CA ALA A 20 23.96 15.55 -17.97
C ALA A 20 22.54 15.12 -18.33
N VAL A 21 21.52 15.62 -17.61
CA VAL A 21 20.11 15.41 -17.94
C VAL A 21 19.78 15.97 -19.33
N ALA A 22 20.20 17.20 -19.63
CA ALA A 22 19.97 17.82 -20.95
C ALA A 22 20.55 16.98 -22.10
N ARG A 23 21.76 16.42 -21.93
CA ARG A 23 22.36 15.50 -22.92
C ARG A 23 21.54 14.23 -23.13
N ARG A 24 21.05 13.63 -22.04
CA ARG A 24 20.19 12.44 -22.10
C ARG A 24 18.87 12.73 -22.84
N VAL A 25 18.19 13.82 -22.47
CA VAL A 25 16.95 14.25 -23.12
C VAL A 25 17.17 14.47 -24.62
N LYS A 26 18.24 15.18 -25.00
CA LYS A 26 18.60 15.37 -26.43
C LYS A 26 18.82 14.04 -27.15
N GLN A 27 19.50 13.08 -26.51
CA GLN A 27 19.68 11.74 -27.08
C GLN A 27 18.34 11.02 -27.28
N THR A 28 17.40 11.13 -26.33
CA THR A 28 16.05 10.58 -26.48
C THR A 28 15.30 11.19 -27.67
N VAL A 29 15.42 12.51 -27.88
CA VAL A 29 14.85 13.21 -29.05
C VAL A 29 15.50 12.75 -30.35
N GLN A 30 16.82 12.61 -30.39
CA GLN A 30 17.57 12.10 -31.55
C GLN A 30 17.16 10.68 -31.95
N ASN A 31 16.66 9.89 -31.01
CA ASN A 31 16.04 8.58 -31.27
C ASN A 31 14.58 8.69 -31.77
N ASN A 32 14.21 9.84 -32.35
CA ASN A 32 12.91 10.13 -32.95
C ASN A 32 11.72 10.05 -31.97
N ASN A 33 11.91 10.62 -30.78
CA ASN A 33 10.87 10.71 -29.74
C ASN A 33 10.49 12.15 -29.43
N ASN A 34 9.20 12.36 -29.20
CA ASN A 34 8.68 13.56 -28.56
C ASN A 34 8.86 13.41 -27.05
N VAL A 35 9.43 14.44 -26.41
CA VAL A 35 9.79 14.37 -24.99
C VAL A 35 9.14 15.51 -24.22
N VAL A 36 8.45 15.16 -23.14
CA VAL A 36 8.07 16.09 -22.08
C VAL A 36 8.89 15.74 -20.85
N VAL A 37 9.56 16.73 -20.27
CA VAL A 37 10.41 16.55 -19.09
C VAL A 37 9.71 17.14 -17.88
N VAL A 38 9.64 16.42 -16.77
CA VAL A 38 9.20 16.93 -15.48
C VAL A 38 10.40 16.99 -14.54
N VAL A 39 10.60 18.11 -13.86
CA VAL A 39 11.71 18.26 -12.90
C VAL A 39 11.20 18.67 -11.53
N SER A 40 11.81 18.08 -10.51
CA SER A 40 11.71 18.53 -9.11
C SER A 40 12.65 19.72 -8.84
N ALA A 41 12.48 20.36 -7.68
CA ALA A 41 13.43 21.34 -7.17
C ALA A 41 14.85 20.74 -7.03
N MET A 42 15.88 21.59 -7.15
CA MET A 42 17.29 21.16 -7.09
C MET A 42 17.68 20.66 -5.70
N GLY A 43 18.30 19.48 -5.62
CA GLY A 43 18.98 19.01 -4.40
C GLY A 43 18.12 19.10 -3.14
N LYS A 44 18.57 19.91 -2.18
CA LYS A 44 17.91 20.14 -0.88
C LYS A 44 17.08 21.43 -0.83
N THR A 45 16.86 22.10 -1.97
CA THR A 45 16.20 23.42 -2.00
C THR A 45 14.82 23.41 -1.33
N THR A 46 14.02 22.36 -1.50
CA THR A 46 12.72 22.24 -0.82
C THR A 46 12.87 22.21 0.70
N ASP A 47 13.87 21.49 1.22
CA ASP A 47 14.13 21.41 2.66
C ASP A 47 14.64 22.75 3.21
N ASP A 48 15.48 23.46 2.44
CA ASP A 48 15.96 24.79 2.80
C ASP A 48 14.80 25.80 2.88
N LEU A 49 13.86 25.76 1.92
CA LEU A 49 12.64 26.59 1.93
C LEU A 49 11.73 26.27 3.12
N LEU A 50 11.56 24.98 3.45
CA LEU A 50 10.84 24.56 4.66
C LEU A 50 11.53 25.08 5.93
N GLY A 51 12.87 25.05 5.98
CA GLY A 51 13.67 25.59 7.08
C GLY A 51 13.46 27.09 7.26
N LEU A 52 13.50 27.86 6.17
CA LEU A 52 13.22 29.30 6.18
C LEU A 52 11.81 29.60 6.67
N SER A 53 10.80 28.87 6.20
CA SER A 53 9.44 29.06 6.68
C SER A 53 9.31 28.83 8.19
N LYS A 54 9.93 27.76 8.72
CA LYS A 54 9.91 27.46 10.16
C LYS A 54 10.64 28.51 11.00
N ALA A 55 11.66 29.15 10.43
CA ALA A 55 12.35 30.26 11.08
C ALA A 55 11.50 31.54 11.14
N VAL A 56 10.56 31.72 10.21
CA VAL A 56 9.66 32.88 10.14
C VAL A 56 8.38 32.67 10.94
N SER A 57 7.79 31.48 10.91
CA SER A 57 6.52 31.18 11.56
C SER A 57 6.48 29.76 12.12
N THR A 58 5.93 29.61 13.32
CA THR A 58 5.62 28.31 13.94
C THR A 58 4.36 27.66 13.38
N ASN A 59 3.52 28.42 12.67
CA ASN A 59 2.31 27.95 12.02
C ASN A 59 2.11 28.65 10.66
N PRO A 60 2.97 28.38 9.66
CA PRO A 60 2.85 29.01 8.35
C PRO A 60 1.56 28.56 7.66
N SER A 61 0.85 29.50 7.03
CA SER A 61 -0.38 29.15 6.31
C SER A 61 -0.07 28.28 5.10
N ALA A 62 -0.89 27.25 4.85
CA ALA A 62 -0.67 26.28 3.77
C ALA A 62 -0.62 26.93 2.37
N ARG A 63 -1.39 28.00 2.14
CA ARG A 63 -1.38 28.75 0.87
C ARG A 63 -0.02 29.38 0.59
N GLU A 64 0.56 30.06 1.58
CA GLU A 64 1.91 30.65 1.43
C GLU A 64 3.00 29.59 1.32
N MET A 65 2.81 28.43 1.96
CA MET A 65 3.70 27.28 1.77
C MET A 65 3.70 26.79 0.33
N ASP A 66 2.53 26.67 -0.30
CA ASP A 66 2.43 26.26 -1.70
C ASP A 66 3.12 27.27 -2.62
N MET A 67 2.89 28.56 -2.39
CA MET A 67 3.57 29.62 -3.12
C MET A 67 5.09 29.51 -2.97
N LEU A 68 5.60 29.39 -1.74
CA LEU A 68 7.02 29.31 -1.44
C LEU A 68 7.69 28.09 -2.10
N LEU A 69 7.14 26.89 -1.87
CA LEU A 69 7.75 25.64 -2.31
C LEU A 69 7.77 25.52 -3.84
N SER A 70 6.75 26.04 -4.52
CA SER A 70 6.65 26.01 -6.00
C SER A 70 7.81 26.72 -6.71
N THR A 71 8.50 27.64 -6.04
CA THR A 71 9.62 28.40 -6.62
C THR A 71 10.81 27.50 -6.94
N GLY A 72 11.01 26.40 -6.20
CA GLY A 72 12.12 25.47 -6.39
C GLY A 72 12.06 24.79 -7.77
N GLU A 73 10.89 24.31 -8.18
CA GLU A 73 10.72 23.73 -9.51
C GLU A 73 10.82 24.78 -10.62
N GLN A 74 10.37 26.01 -10.39
CA GLN A 74 10.43 27.09 -11.38
C GLN A 74 11.88 27.45 -11.76
N VAL A 75 12.79 27.48 -10.78
CA VAL A 75 14.23 27.64 -11.03
C VAL A 75 14.77 26.47 -11.86
N SER A 76 14.39 25.24 -11.49
CA SER A 76 14.90 24.01 -12.11
C SER A 76 14.50 23.88 -13.58
N ILE A 77 13.24 24.17 -13.93
CA ILE A 77 12.77 24.12 -15.34
C ILE A 77 13.46 25.15 -16.21
N ALA A 78 13.74 26.34 -15.67
CA ALA A 78 14.39 27.41 -16.43
C ALA A 78 15.82 27.01 -16.77
N LEU A 79 16.58 26.54 -15.78
CA LEU A 79 17.97 26.11 -15.96
C LEU A 79 18.09 24.92 -16.92
N LEU A 80 17.20 23.92 -16.81
CA LEU A 80 17.23 22.78 -17.72
C LEU A 80 16.86 23.17 -19.16
N SER A 81 15.88 24.07 -19.33
CA SER A 81 15.50 24.57 -20.66
C SER A 81 16.64 25.34 -21.32
N MET A 82 17.34 26.21 -20.57
CA MET A 82 18.54 26.90 -21.04
C MET A 82 19.65 25.90 -21.44
N ALA A 83 19.87 24.86 -20.63
CA ALA A 83 20.88 23.83 -20.93
C ALA A 83 20.55 23.03 -22.20
N LEU A 84 19.26 22.77 -22.48
CA LEU A 84 18.83 22.13 -23.73
C LEU A 84 19.04 23.05 -24.93
N GLN A 85 18.68 24.33 -24.81
CA GLN A 85 18.85 25.34 -25.85
C GLN A 85 20.33 25.54 -26.20
N GLU A 86 21.22 25.57 -25.21
CA GLU A 86 22.67 25.64 -25.39
C GLU A 86 23.20 24.42 -26.19
N LEU A 87 22.59 23.25 -26.01
CA LEU A 87 22.89 22.07 -26.80
C LEU A 87 22.24 22.09 -28.20
N GLY A 88 21.57 23.17 -28.59
CA GLY A 88 20.87 23.30 -29.87
C GLY A 88 19.56 22.49 -29.94
N GLN A 89 19.02 22.05 -28.81
CA GLN A 89 17.70 21.40 -28.75
C GLN A 89 16.64 22.46 -28.40
N PRO A 90 15.66 22.74 -29.29
CA PRO A 90 14.54 23.60 -28.95
C PRO A 90 13.83 23.09 -27.69
N ALA A 91 13.71 23.96 -26.68
CA ALA A 91 13.09 23.63 -25.41
C ALA A 91 12.35 24.84 -24.83
N ILE A 92 11.28 24.60 -24.06
CA ILE A 92 10.51 25.63 -23.37
C ILE A 92 10.12 25.16 -21.96
N SER A 93 10.23 26.06 -20.97
CA SER A 93 9.75 25.83 -19.61
C SER A 93 8.28 26.23 -19.46
N LEU A 94 7.47 25.40 -18.78
CA LEU A 94 6.09 25.70 -18.41
C LEU A 94 5.81 25.37 -16.94
N THR A 95 5.08 26.25 -16.25
CA THR A 95 4.58 25.98 -14.89
C THR A 95 3.31 25.13 -14.90
N GLY A 96 2.90 24.59 -13.74
CA GLY A 96 1.69 23.77 -13.62
C GLY A 96 0.43 24.45 -14.19
N ALA A 97 0.25 25.75 -13.87
CA ALA A 97 -0.85 26.56 -14.41
C ALA A 97 -0.79 26.69 -15.96
N GLN A 98 0.40 26.91 -16.53
CA GLN A 98 0.57 27.05 -17.97
C GLN A 98 0.37 25.73 -18.73
N VAL A 99 0.66 24.60 -18.09
CA VAL A 99 0.37 23.27 -18.60
C VAL A 99 -1.12 22.93 -18.53
N GLY A 100 -1.85 23.58 -17.62
CA GLY A 100 -3.26 23.34 -17.36
C GLY A 100 -3.50 22.21 -16.37
N ILE A 101 -2.64 22.05 -15.36
CA ILE A 101 -2.88 21.13 -14.24
C ILE A 101 -3.84 21.81 -13.26
N ILE A 102 -5.10 21.37 -13.28
CA ILE A 102 -6.18 21.90 -12.46
C ILE A 102 -6.36 21.01 -11.23
N THR A 103 -6.41 21.60 -10.06
CA THR A 103 -6.49 20.92 -8.76
C THR A 103 -7.70 21.38 -7.94
N ASP A 104 -7.99 20.66 -6.85
CA ASP A 104 -8.79 21.21 -5.76
C ASP A 104 -8.04 22.32 -5.00
N ALA A 105 -8.73 22.99 -4.07
CA ALA A 105 -8.18 24.12 -3.31
C ALA A 105 -7.48 23.69 -2.00
N GLU A 106 -7.15 22.41 -1.85
CA GLU A 106 -6.55 21.88 -0.62
C GLU A 106 -5.03 22.04 -0.63
N HIS A 107 -4.56 23.20 -0.15
CA HIS A 107 -3.13 23.53 -0.14
C HIS A 107 -2.26 22.50 0.60
N GLY A 108 -1.05 22.26 0.07
CA GLY A 108 -0.07 21.32 0.60
C GLY A 108 -0.30 19.84 0.23
N ARG A 109 -1.51 19.46 -0.20
CA ARG A 109 -1.85 18.08 -0.57
C ARG A 109 -2.89 17.98 -1.69
N ALA A 110 -2.92 18.97 -2.57
CA ALA A 110 -3.95 19.11 -3.59
C ALA A 110 -3.99 17.89 -4.52
N ARG A 111 -5.17 17.60 -5.05
CA ARG A 111 -5.40 16.49 -6.00
C ARG A 111 -5.74 17.02 -7.37
N ILE A 112 -5.20 16.39 -8.41
CA ILE A 112 -5.46 16.78 -9.80
C ILE A 112 -6.91 16.41 -10.18
N TRP A 113 -7.69 17.42 -10.54
CA TRP A 113 -9.01 17.25 -11.12
C TRP A 113 -8.91 16.94 -12.62
N GLU A 114 -8.17 17.74 -13.36
CA GLU A 114 -8.05 17.61 -14.82
C GLU A 114 -6.69 18.17 -15.28
N ILE A 115 -6.18 17.64 -16.39
CA ILE A 115 -5.06 18.26 -17.12
C ILE A 115 -5.54 18.67 -18.51
N GLN A 116 -5.30 19.93 -18.88
CA GLN A 116 -5.65 20.50 -20.18
C GLN A 116 -4.40 20.80 -21.02
N PRO A 117 -3.73 19.79 -21.61
CA PRO A 117 -2.37 19.92 -22.14
C PRO A 117 -2.30 20.58 -23.54
N LYS A 118 -3.16 21.55 -23.84
CA LYS A 118 -3.23 22.23 -25.15
C LYS A 118 -1.89 22.86 -25.54
N ARG A 119 -1.26 23.58 -24.60
CA ARG A 119 0.06 24.22 -24.81
C ARG A 119 1.16 23.20 -25.02
N ILE A 120 1.17 22.09 -24.27
CA ILE A 120 2.15 21.03 -24.48
C ILE A 120 2.05 20.47 -25.89
N LYS A 121 0.85 20.09 -26.33
CA LYS A 121 0.63 19.54 -27.68
C LYS A 121 1.08 20.51 -28.78
N HIS A 122 0.84 21.81 -28.60
CA HIS A 122 1.29 22.83 -29.54
C HIS A 122 2.82 22.84 -29.74
N TYR A 123 3.60 22.82 -28.65
CA TYR A 123 5.07 22.82 -28.72
C TYR A 123 5.65 21.48 -29.18
N LEU A 124 5.05 20.36 -28.76
CA LEU A 124 5.47 19.04 -29.23
C LEU A 124 5.33 18.91 -30.76
N ASN A 125 4.27 19.46 -31.35
CA ASN A 125 4.09 19.49 -32.80
C ASN A 125 5.16 20.31 -33.55
N GLN A 126 5.90 21.16 -32.85
CA GLN A 126 7.02 21.95 -33.39
C GLN A 126 8.38 21.29 -33.14
N GLY A 127 8.41 20.06 -32.61
CA GLY A 127 9.65 19.37 -32.23
C GLY A 127 10.35 19.99 -31.01
N THR A 128 9.64 20.80 -30.22
CA THR A 128 10.17 21.45 -29.02
C THR A 128 10.00 20.54 -27.80
N VAL A 129 11.07 20.37 -27.02
CA VAL A 129 11.01 19.69 -25.72
C VAL A 129 10.29 20.59 -24.72
N VAL A 130 9.25 20.06 -24.07
CA VAL A 130 8.51 20.81 -23.06
C VAL A 130 9.01 20.42 -21.67
N VAL A 131 9.58 21.36 -20.93
CA VAL A 131 10.09 21.17 -19.56
C VAL A 131 9.07 21.74 -18.58
N VAL A 132 8.40 20.85 -17.84
CA VAL A 132 7.32 21.17 -16.92
C VAL A 132 7.81 21.16 -15.48
N ALA A 133 7.39 22.16 -14.71
CA ALA A 133 7.64 22.15 -13.27
C ALA A 133 6.65 21.18 -12.63
N GLY A 134 7.18 20.10 -12.05
CA GLY A 134 6.35 19.13 -11.34
C GLY A 134 5.80 19.70 -10.03
N PHE A 135 5.10 18.87 -9.25
CA PHE A 135 4.66 19.17 -7.89
C PHE A 135 3.61 20.27 -7.73
N GLN A 136 3.43 21.15 -8.71
CA GLN A 136 2.49 22.28 -8.65
C GLN A 136 1.33 22.16 -9.65
N GLY A 137 0.21 22.80 -9.29
CA GLY A 137 -0.99 22.96 -10.10
C GLY A 137 -1.64 24.32 -9.80
N MET A 138 -2.88 24.48 -10.26
CA MET A 138 -3.68 25.67 -10.01
C MET A 138 -5.09 25.28 -9.58
N SER A 139 -5.58 25.89 -8.51
CA SER A 139 -6.93 25.61 -8.02
C SER A 139 -8.00 26.00 -9.05
N SER A 140 -9.06 25.20 -9.11
CA SER A 140 -10.23 25.52 -9.93
C SER A 140 -11.07 26.66 -9.33
N GLY A 141 -11.68 27.49 -10.19
CA GLY A 141 -12.55 28.61 -9.79
C GLY A 141 -11.95 29.99 -10.08
N ASP A 142 -12.50 31.03 -9.46
CA ASP A 142 -12.15 32.43 -9.73
C ASP A 142 -10.83 32.89 -9.07
N ASN A 143 -10.31 32.14 -8.10
CA ASN A 143 -9.17 32.56 -7.28
C ASN A 143 -7.80 32.24 -7.90
N PHE A 144 -7.70 31.28 -8.84
CA PHE A 144 -6.48 30.92 -9.57
C PHE A 144 -5.21 30.78 -8.69
N GLU A 145 -5.33 30.09 -7.56
CA GLU A 145 -4.23 29.97 -6.59
C GLU A 145 -3.23 28.89 -6.99
N ILE A 146 -1.95 29.10 -6.67
CA ILE A 146 -0.92 28.07 -6.79
C ILE A 146 -1.16 27.02 -5.71
N THR A 147 -1.24 25.75 -6.12
CA THR A 147 -1.38 24.63 -5.20
C THR A 147 -0.24 23.65 -5.39
N THR A 148 0.16 22.95 -4.32
CA THR A 148 1.11 21.85 -4.42
C THR A 148 0.43 20.50 -4.20
N LEU A 149 0.97 19.47 -4.84
CA LEU A 149 0.44 18.11 -4.81
C LEU A 149 0.92 17.31 -3.58
N GLY A 150 1.69 17.93 -2.68
CA GLY A 150 2.35 17.27 -1.56
C GLY A 150 3.62 16.51 -1.93
N ARG A 151 4.24 15.84 -0.95
CA ARG A 151 5.50 15.10 -1.16
C ARG A 151 5.36 14.11 -2.32
N GLY A 152 6.42 13.95 -3.11
CA GLY A 152 6.39 13.12 -4.31
C GLY A 152 5.55 13.70 -5.47
N GLY A 153 5.04 14.93 -5.34
CA GLY A 153 4.18 15.55 -6.34
C GLY A 153 4.76 15.63 -7.75
N SER A 154 6.09 15.66 -7.91
CA SER A 154 6.70 15.60 -9.24
C SER A 154 6.48 14.25 -9.95
N ASP A 155 6.44 13.13 -9.21
CA ASP A 155 6.09 11.82 -9.77
C ASP A 155 4.63 11.82 -10.21
N ILE A 156 3.74 12.35 -9.36
CA ILE A 156 2.31 12.50 -9.64
C ILE A 156 2.09 13.32 -10.92
N SER A 157 2.74 14.48 -11.04
CA SER A 157 2.66 15.33 -12.24
C SER A 157 3.11 14.58 -13.50
N ALA A 158 4.20 13.81 -13.43
CA ALA A 158 4.72 13.10 -14.59
C ALA A 158 3.76 12.01 -15.08
N VAL A 159 3.24 11.20 -14.17
CA VAL A 159 2.31 10.13 -14.54
C VAL A 159 0.96 10.69 -14.99
N ALA A 160 0.45 11.72 -14.32
CA ALA A 160 -0.78 12.38 -14.71
C ALA A 160 -0.68 13.01 -16.11
N LEU A 161 0.47 13.63 -16.44
CA LEU A 161 0.75 14.10 -17.79
C LEU A 161 0.84 12.95 -18.79
N GLY A 162 1.45 11.83 -18.40
CA GLY A 162 1.47 10.60 -19.19
C GLY A 162 0.06 10.12 -19.55
N ALA A 163 -0.85 10.10 -18.58
CA ALA A 163 -2.25 9.74 -18.79
C ALA A 163 -2.96 10.76 -19.72
N ALA A 164 -2.85 12.06 -19.43
CA ALA A 164 -3.54 13.11 -20.18
C ALA A 164 -3.05 13.24 -21.64
N LEU A 165 -1.78 12.94 -21.89
CA LEU A 165 -1.17 12.98 -23.21
C LEU A 165 -1.19 11.63 -23.93
N LYS A 166 -1.65 10.56 -23.28
CA LYS A 166 -1.57 9.17 -23.78
C LYS A 166 -0.13 8.80 -24.18
N ALA A 167 0.82 9.10 -23.30
CA ALA A 167 2.23 8.82 -23.52
C ALA A 167 2.48 7.31 -23.67
N ASN A 168 3.46 6.95 -24.48
CA ASN A 168 3.86 5.56 -24.67
C ASN A 168 4.68 5.02 -23.49
N LEU A 169 5.34 5.93 -22.76
CA LEU A 169 6.23 5.59 -21.65
C LEU A 169 6.37 6.78 -20.72
N CYS A 170 6.37 6.53 -19.43
CA CYS A 170 6.77 7.49 -18.41
C CYS A 170 7.96 6.94 -17.62
N GLU A 171 9.11 7.60 -17.77
CA GLU A 171 10.37 7.24 -17.11
C GLU A 171 10.56 8.10 -15.86
N ILE A 172 10.74 7.45 -14.71
CA ILE A 172 11.04 8.11 -13.43
C ILE A 172 12.53 7.93 -13.15
N TYR A 173 13.30 9.00 -13.35
CA TYR A 173 14.72 9.04 -13.06
C TYR A 173 14.99 9.49 -11.63
N THR A 174 15.78 8.68 -10.94
CA THR A 174 16.16 8.89 -9.54
C THR A 174 17.65 8.59 -9.34
N ASP A 175 18.07 8.51 -8.09
CA ASP A 175 19.41 8.13 -7.67
C ASP A 175 19.61 6.60 -7.64
N VAL A 176 18.58 5.83 -7.35
CA VAL A 176 18.66 4.36 -7.34
C VAL A 176 18.53 3.74 -8.74
N PRO A 177 19.15 2.56 -9.01
CA PRO A 177 19.02 1.82 -10.28
C PRO A 177 17.60 1.45 -10.68
N GLY A 178 16.72 1.23 -9.70
CA GLY A 178 15.33 0.82 -9.87
C GLY A 178 14.75 0.42 -8.51
N ILE A 179 13.76 -0.47 -8.52
CA ILE A 179 13.10 -0.99 -7.32
C ILE A 179 13.78 -2.30 -6.91
N PHE A 180 14.07 -2.44 -5.63
CA PHE A 180 14.73 -3.61 -5.06
C PHE A 180 13.74 -4.50 -4.30
N THR A 181 14.10 -5.76 -4.09
CA THR A 181 13.31 -6.71 -3.28
C THR A 181 13.12 -6.26 -1.83
N THR A 182 14.00 -5.39 -1.33
CA THR A 182 13.85 -4.65 -0.08
C THR A 182 14.80 -3.45 -0.07
N ASP A 183 14.85 -2.66 1.01
CA ASP A 183 15.77 -1.52 1.11
C ASP A 183 17.24 -2.00 1.18
N PRO A 184 18.08 -1.71 0.16
CA PRO A 184 19.48 -2.15 0.14
C PRO A 184 20.35 -1.50 1.23
N ARG A 185 19.86 -0.46 1.90
CA ARG A 185 20.54 0.15 3.06
C ARG A 185 20.36 -0.69 4.32
N ILE A 186 19.29 -1.48 4.39
CA ILE A 186 18.97 -2.37 5.52
C ILE A 186 19.47 -3.78 5.23
N VAL A 187 19.21 -4.30 4.02
CA VAL A 187 19.63 -5.64 3.59
C VAL A 187 20.53 -5.52 2.34
N PRO A 188 21.87 -5.60 2.49
CA PRO A 188 22.80 -5.41 1.37
C PRO A 188 22.64 -6.40 0.21
N GLU A 189 22.08 -7.58 0.48
CA GLU A 189 21.80 -8.63 -0.49
C GLU A 189 20.52 -8.37 -1.32
N ALA A 190 19.84 -7.23 -1.11
CA ALA A 190 18.68 -6.84 -1.89
C ALA A 190 18.98 -6.85 -3.40
N GLN A 191 18.06 -7.45 -4.16
CA GLN A 191 18.22 -7.65 -5.61
C GLN A 191 17.33 -6.67 -6.38
N LEU A 192 17.81 -6.22 -7.54
CA LEU A 192 17.04 -5.34 -8.42
C LEU A 192 15.91 -6.16 -9.08
N ILE A 193 14.67 -5.67 -8.95
CA ILE A 193 13.50 -6.28 -9.58
C ILE A 193 13.42 -5.78 -11.03
N PRO A 194 13.44 -6.65 -12.06
CA PRO A 194 13.32 -6.20 -13.45
C PRO A 194 11.91 -5.71 -13.80
N GLU A 195 10.89 -6.41 -13.30
CA GLU A 195 9.48 -6.13 -13.57
C GLU A 195 8.64 -6.35 -12.31
N ILE A 196 7.69 -5.45 -12.05
CA ILE A 196 6.76 -5.50 -10.92
C ILE A 196 5.39 -5.01 -11.37
N THR A 197 4.30 -5.55 -10.83
CA THR A 197 2.96 -5.03 -11.17
C THR A 197 2.66 -3.73 -10.42
N CYS A 198 1.72 -2.93 -10.91
CA CYS A 198 1.26 -1.73 -10.20
C CYS A 198 0.69 -2.06 -8.80
N ASP A 199 -0.02 -3.18 -8.65
CA ASP A 199 -0.62 -3.59 -7.38
C ASP A 199 0.46 -3.94 -6.35
N GLU A 200 1.45 -4.75 -6.73
CA GLU A 200 2.61 -5.05 -5.89
C GLU A 200 3.42 -3.79 -5.54
N MET A 201 3.62 -2.89 -6.50
CA MET A 201 4.33 -1.65 -6.26
C MET A 201 3.55 -0.71 -5.32
N LEU A 202 2.22 -0.67 -5.40
CA LEU A 202 1.39 0.13 -4.49
C LEU A 202 1.51 -0.36 -3.05
N GLU A 203 1.43 -1.69 -2.85
CA GLU A 203 1.64 -2.33 -1.55
C GLU A 203 3.04 -1.96 -1.01
N LEU A 204 4.12 -2.17 -1.78
CA LEU A 204 5.47 -1.81 -1.36
C LEU A 204 5.66 -0.30 -1.07
N ALA A 205 5.12 0.57 -1.93
CA ALA A 205 5.28 2.02 -1.78
C ALA A 205 4.57 2.56 -0.54
N SER A 206 3.39 2.03 -0.23
CA SER A 206 2.60 2.41 0.95
C SER A 206 3.30 2.06 2.27
N LEU A 207 4.11 1.00 2.25
CA LEU A 207 4.88 0.49 3.38
C LEU A 207 6.25 1.15 3.57
N GLY A 208 6.53 2.21 2.82
CA GLY A 208 7.76 2.99 2.97
C GLY A 208 8.87 2.64 1.98
N ALA A 209 8.61 1.90 0.90
CA ALA A 209 9.55 1.82 -0.22
C ALA A 209 9.68 3.20 -0.91
N LYS A 210 10.70 3.99 -0.51
CA LYS A 210 10.86 5.43 -0.84
C LYS A 210 11.26 5.75 -2.30
N VAL A 211 10.95 4.89 -3.26
CA VAL A 211 11.43 5.05 -4.66
C VAL A 211 10.41 5.76 -5.55
N LEU A 212 9.11 5.50 -5.34
CA LEU A 212 8.03 6.04 -6.16
C LEU A 212 6.83 6.37 -5.31
N HIS A 213 6.21 7.52 -5.53
CA HIS A 213 5.04 7.93 -4.74
C HIS A 213 3.79 7.06 -5.04
N PRO A 214 3.06 6.54 -4.04
CA PRO A 214 1.89 5.67 -4.25
C PRO A 214 0.84 6.25 -5.20
N ARG A 215 0.47 7.53 -5.04
CA ARG A 215 -0.47 8.24 -5.94
C ARG A 215 -0.06 8.19 -7.42
N ALA A 216 1.26 8.21 -7.70
CA ALA A 216 1.74 8.12 -9.08
C ALA A 216 1.53 6.71 -9.66
N VAL A 217 1.79 5.67 -8.87
CA VAL A 217 1.52 4.27 -9.27
C VAL A 217 0.03 4.03 -9.47
N GLU A 218 -0.80 4.60 -8.60
CA GLU A 218 -2.26 4.55 -8.71
C GLU A 218 -2.73 5.14 -10.04
N ILE A 219 -2.28 6.34 -10.42
CA ILE A 219 -2.64 6.95 -11.70
C ILE A 219 -2.19 6.06 -12.85
N ALA A 220 -0.95 5.52 -12.79
CA ALA A 220 -0.45 4.64 -13.83
C ALA A 220 -1.32 3.40 -14.00
N ARG A 221 -1.66 2.74 -12.91
CA ARG A 221 -2.57 1.59 -12.89
C ARG A 221 -3.93 1.93 -13.49
N ASN A 222 -4.51 3.03 -13.05
CA ASN A 222 -5.87 3.44 -13.39
C ASN A 222 -6.01 3.84 -14.86
N TYR A 223 -4.97 4.41 -15.45
CA TYR A 223 -4.97 4.93 -16.82
C TYR A 223 -4.10 4.12 -17.79
N GLY A 224 -3.51 3.00 -17.34
CA GLY A 224 -2.65 2.16 -18.17
C GLY A 224 -1.36 2.84 -18.63
N VAL A 225 -0.78 3.72 -17.81
CA VAL A 225 0.46 4.45 -18.17
C VAL A 225 1.65 3.52 -17.92
N PRO A 226 2.43 3.14 -18.96
CA PRO A 226 3.63 2.32 -18.75
C PRO A 226 4.70 3.11 -18.00
N LEU A 227 5.22 2.54 -16.90
CA LEU A 227 6.22 3.17 -16.06
C LEU A 227 7.55 2.42 -16.05
N VAL A 228 8.64 3.17 -15.96
CA VAL A 228 9.98 2.61 -15.72
C VAL A 228 10.74 3.47 -14.73
N VAL A 229 11.22 2.88 -13.64
CA VAL A 229 12.10 3.55 -12.68
C VAL A 229 13.55 3.28 -13.06
N ARG A 230 14.36 4.34 -13.20
CA ARG A 230 15.75 4.26 -13.65
C ARG A 230 16.68 5.16 -12.84
N SER A 231 17.96 4.83 -12.82
CA SER A 231 18.97 5.76 -12.32
C SER A 231 19.32 6.82 -13.36
N SER A 232 19.39 8.07 -12.93
CA SER A 232 19.93 9.19 -13.71
C SER A 232 21.44 9.07 -13.98
N TRP A 233 22.16 8.24 -13.21
CA TRP A 233 23.62 8.13 -13.26
C TRP A 233 24.17 7.07 -14.20
N ASN A 234 23.32 6.19 -14.71
CA ASN A 234 23.73 5.15 -15.65
C ASN A 234 22.63 4.91 -16.69
N ASN A 235 22.87 3.97 -17.60
CA ASN A 235 21.92 3.59 -18.66
C ASN A 235 21.31 2.21 -18.42
N ALA A 236 21.38 1.68 -17.19
CA ALA A 236 20.74 0.42 -16.84
C ALA A 236 19.24 0.47 -17.16
N PRO A 237 18.61 -0.66 -17.55
CA PRO A 237 17.21 -0.72 -17.95
C PRO A 237 16.26 -0.28 -16.81
N GLY A 238 16.67 -0.50 -15.56
CA GLY A 238 15.88 -0.19 -14.37
C GLY A 238 14.77 -1.21 -14.14
N THR A 239 13.69 -0.79 -13.48
CA THR A 239 12.52 -1.63 -13.19
C THR A 239 11.32 -1.16 -13.99
N ARG A 240 10.69 -2.06 -14.73
CA ARG A 240 9.42 -1.81 -15.41
C ARG A 240 8.26 -2.05 -14.46
N ILE A 241 7.30 -1.14 -14.42
CA ILE A 241 6.06 -1.33 -13.65
C ILE A 241 4.94 -1.64 -14.63
N ILE A 242 4.36 -2.83 -14.49
CA ILE A 242 3.33 -3.39 -15.36
C ILE A 242 1.97 -2.91 -14.85
N SER A 243 1.27 -2.16 -15.69
CA SER A 243 -0.11 -1.77 -15.44
C SER A 243 -1.07 -2.79 -16.08
N PRO A 244 -2.24 -3.06 -15.48
CA PRO A 244 -3.33 -3.74 -16.16
C PRO A 244 -3.75 -2.96 -17.42
N MET A 245 -4.41 -3.66 -18.35
CA MET A 245 -4.97 -3.07 -19.56
C MET A 245 -5.84 -1.85 -19.21
N PRO A 246 -5.61 -0.68 -19.83
CA PRO A 246 -6.37 0.52 -19.53
C PRO A 246 -7.85 0.33 -19.85
N LYS A 247 -8.70 0.36 -18.82
CA LYS A 247 -10.15 0.55 -19.00
C LYS A 247 -10.40 2.01 -19.41
N PRO A 248 -11.34 2.31 -20.33
CA PRO A 248 -11.67 3.69 -20.68
C PRO A 248 -12.12 4.46 -19.43
N ARG A 249 -11.33 5.45 -19.01
CA ARG A 249 -11.65 6.34 -17.89
C ARG A 249 -11.64 7.80 -18.33
N SER A 250 -12.50 8.60 -17.72
CA SER A 250 -12.49 10.04 -17.90
C SER A 250 -11.16 10.62 -17.38
N LEU A 251 -10.61 11.59 -18.10
CA LEU A 251 -9.48 12.41 -17.62
C LEU A 251 -9.94 13.52 -16.66
N LYS A 252 -11.26 13.72 -16.50
CA LYS A 252 -11.83 14.52 -15.41
C LYS A 252 -11.93 13.68 -14.15
N GLY A 253 -11.63 14.28 -13.00
CA GLY A 253 -11.48 13.60 -11.73
C GLY A 253 -10.22 12.73 -11.66
N LEU A 254 -9.12 13.12 -12.32
CA LEU A 254 -7.93 12.28 -12.53
C LEU A 254 -7.42 11.61 -11.25
N GLU A 255 -7.36 12.34 -10.14
CA GLU A 255 -7.03 11.84 -8.79
C GLU A 255 -8.19 11.88 -7.79
N ILE A 256 -9.33 12.47 -8.19
CA ILE A 256 -10.49 12.74 -7.30
C ILE A 256 -11.60 11.69 -7.53
N ASN A 257 -11.36 10.70 -8.37
CA ASN A 257 -12.28 9.57 -8.58
C ASN A 257 -12.48 8.74 -7.29
N LYS A 258 -13.49 7.85 -7.33
CA LYS A 258 -13.95 7.02 -6.21
C LYS A 258 -12.77 6.33 -5.52
N ALA A 259 -12.67 6.49 -4.20
CA ALA A 259 -11.62 5.85 -3.39
C ALA A 259 -11.63 4.33 -3.55
N VAL A 260 -12.83 3.78 -3.70
CA VAL A 260 -13.13 2.37 -3.92
C VAL A 260 -13.60 2.20 -5.36
N TYR A 261 -13.05 1.21 -6.07
CA TYR A 261 -13.47 0.87 -7.43
C TYR A 261 -14.08 -0.53 -7.53
N GLY A 262 -13.98 -1.36 -6.48
CA GLY A 262 -14.48 -2.72 -6.47
C GLY A 262 -15.14 -3.10 -5.14
N VAL A 263 -16.13 -3.98 -5.23
CA VAL A 263 -16.68 -4.73 -4.10
C VAL A 263 -16.55 -6.21 -4.45
N GLU A 264 -15.92 -6.97 -3.57
CA GLU A 264 -15.63 -8.39 -3.74
C GLU A 264 -16.45 -9.19 -2.75
N LEU A 265 -16.92 -10.36 -3.19
CA LEU A 265 -17.66 -11.30 -2.36
C LEU A 265 -17.10 -12.69 -2.61
N GLU A 266 -16.73 -13.37 -1.52
CA GLU A 266 -16.44 -14.80 -1.56
C GLU A 266 -17.31 -15.53 -0.55
N THR A 267 -18.08 -16.47 -1.06
CA THR A 267 -18.93 -17.37 -0.27
C THR A 267 -18.18 -18.65 0.07
N ASN A 268 -18.81 -19.55 0.82
CA ASN A 268 -18.27 -20.87 1.17
C ASN A 268 -16.96 -20.80 1.96
N GLN A 269 -16.86 -19.81 2.85
CA GLN A 269 -15.73 -19.65 3.75
C GLN A 269 -16.03 -20.39 5.05
N VAL A 270 -15.02 -21.07 5.57
CA VAL A 270 -15.05 -21.65 6.92
C VAL A 270 -14.15 -20.82 7.81
N LYS A 271 -14.72 -20.27 8.88
CA LYS A 271 -13.95 -19.57 9.92
C LYS A 271 -13.45 -20.60 10.91
N VAL A 272 -12.14 -20.64 11.12
CA VAL A 272 -11.54 -21.38 12.23
C VAL A 272 -10.87 -20.37 13.14
N ALA A 273 -11.16 -20.44 14.43
CA ALA A 273 -10.67 -19.48 15.40
C ALA A 273 -10.60 -20.11 16.80
N ARG A 274 -9.93 -19.40 17.72
CA ARG A 274 -9.60 -19.80 19.10
C ARG A 274 -8.51 -20.87 19.18
N TRP A 275 -7.37 -20.46 19.77
CA TRP A 275 -6.25 -21.32 20.12
C TRP A 275 -5.68 -20.84 21.47
N GLN A 276 -6.03 -21.52 22.57
CA GLN A 276 -5.47 -21.22 23.90
C GLN A 276 -4.07 -21.83 24.08
N GLY A 277 -3.16 -21.52 23.16
CA GLY A 277 -1.74 -21.80 23.35
C GLY A 277 -1.05 -20.59 23.93
N ARG A 278 -0.10 -20.83 24.85
CA ARG A 278 0.85 -19.79 25.27
C ARG A 278 1.50 -19.19 24.02
N ASP A 279 1.58 -17.86 23.98
CA ASP A 279 2.28 -17.09 22.95
C ASP A 279 3.74 -17.57 22.85
N ARG A 280 4.00 -18.43 21.86
CA ARG A 280 5.28 -19.13 21.69
C ARG A 280 5.74 -19.04 20.25
N LEU A 281 7.05 -18.91 20.11
CA LEU A 281 7.75 -18.89 18.83
C LEU A 281 7.47 -20.18 18.05
N GLY A 282 7.14 -20.04 16.76
CA GLY A 282 7.00 -21.17 15.84
C GLY A 282 5.60 -21.78 15.72
N VAL A 283 4.62 -21.39 16.55
CA VAL A 283 3.24 -21.90 16.45
C VAL A 283 2.62 -21.59 15.08
N ALA A 284 2.71 -20.33 14.64
CA ALA A 284 2.24 -19.93 13.31
C ALA A 284 2.98 -20.70 12.19
N ALA A 285 4.30 -20.87 12.30
CA ALA A 285 5.09 -21.60 11.31
C ALA A 285 4.62 -23.06 11.16
N GLY A 286 4.45 -23.78 12.28
CA GLY A 286 3.97 -25.16 12.27
C GLY A 286 2.55 -25.30 11.72
N LEU A 287 1.65 -24.39 12.11
CA LEU A 287 0.28 -24.35 11.59
C LEU A 287 0.24 -24.21 10.07
N PHE A 288 0.93 -23.19 9.54
CA PHE A 288 0.90 -22.90 8.12
C PHE A 288 1.70 -23.91 7.29
N ASP A 289 2.67 -24.62 7.88
CA ASP A 289 3.35 -25.73 7.21
C ASP A 289 2.41 -26.93 7.00
N GLU A 290 1.59 -27.31 7.99
CA GLU A 290 0.59 -28.38 7.78
C GLU A 290 -0.52 -27.97 6.82
N ILE A 291 -1.02 -26.73 6.92
CA ILE A 291 -2.00 -26.18 5.96
C ILE A 291 -1.43 -26.24 4.53
N ALA A 292 -0.16 -25.87 4.36
CA ALA A 292 0.49 -25.91 3.06
C ALA A 292 0.66 -27.34 2.52
N ARG A 293 0.97 -28.31 3.38
CA ARG A 293 1.11 -29.73 2.98
C ARG A 293 -0.18 -30.36 2.48
N ASP A 294 -1.30 -29.98 3.09
CA ASP A 294 -2.63 -30.44 2.66
C ASP A 294 -3.24 -29.56 1.54
N ASN A 295 -2.47 -28.59 1.03
CA ASN A 295 -2.85 -27.71 -0.08
C ASN A 295 -4.17 -26.97 0.16
N LEU A 296 -4.41 -26.55 1.41
CA LEU A 296 -5.58 -25.77 1.78
C LEU A 296 -5.39 -24.31 1.36
N ASP A 297 -6.39 -23.77 0.68
CA ASP A 297 -6.42 -22.37 0.25
C ASP A 297 -6.89 -21.49 1.42
N VAL A 298 -5.92 -20.83 2.07
CA VAL A 298 -6.17 -19.85 3.13
C VAL A 298 -6.37 -18.49 2.51
N ASN A 299 -7.54 -17.91 2.76
CA ASN A 299 -7.92 -16.60 2.25
C ASN A 299 -7.49 -15.48 3.21
N LEU A 300 -7.93 -15.55 4.46
CA LEU A 300 -7.61 -14.55 5.49
C LEU A 300 -6.90 -15.20 6.68
N MET A 301 -5.93 -14.47 7.22
CA MET A 301 -5.19 -14.77 8.44
C MET A 301 -5.23 -13.55 9.34
N ILE A 302 -5.74 -13.73 10.56
CA ILE A 302 -5.93 -12.66 11.53
C ILE A 302 -5.42 -13.15 12.88
N GLN A 303 -4.47 -12.44 13.46
CA GLN A 303 -4.05 -12.64 14.84
C GLN A 303 -4.09 -11.30 15.57
N SER A 304 -4.89 -11.23 16.63
CA SER A 304 -5.00 -10.04 17.48
C SER A 304 -3.94 -10.01 18.58
N ILE A 305 -3.91 -8.91 19.33
CA ILE A 305 -3.00 -8.68 20.46
C ILE A 305 -3.24 -9.68 21.59
N GLN A 306 -2.16 -9.94 22.33
CA GLN A 306 -2.07 -10.90 23.43
C GLN A 306 -3.07 -10.63 24.56
N GLU A 307 -3.70 -11.70 25.02
CA GLU A 307 -4.52 -11.73 26.23
C GLU A 307 -3.80 -12.46 27.36
N ASP A 308 -4.31 -12.33 28.60
CA ASP A 308 -3.79 -13.02 29.78
C ASP A 308 -3.73 -14.57 29.60
N ASP A 309 -4.58 -15.12 28.72
CA ASP A 309 -4.71 -16.56 28.44
C ASP A 309 -4.07 -17.05 27.12
N GLY A 310 -3.50 -16.17 26.29
CA GLY A 310 -2.87 -16.55 25.01
C GLY A 310 -3.16 -15.59 23.84
N LYS A 311 -2.92 -16.04 22.61
CA LYS A 311 -3.23 -15.30 21.38
C LYS A 311 -4.17 -16.10 20.47
N ASP A 312 -5.25 -15.47 20.05
CA ASP A 312 -6.16 -16.05 19.07
C ASP A 312 -5.62 -15.88 17.65
N ILE A 313 -5.51 -16.99 16.94
CA ILE A 313 -5.32 -17.02 15.49
C ILE A 313 -6.65 -17.42 14.86
N ALA A 314 -7.19 -16.55 14.02
CA ALA A 314 -8.35 -16.82 13.21
C ALA A 314 -7.97 -16.86 11.74
N LEU A 315 -8.54 -17.81 11.00
CA LEU A 315 -8.32 -17.96 9.58
C LEU A 315 -9.61 -18.29 8.86
N THR A 316 -9.68 -17.92 7.58
CA THR A 316 -10.73 -18.39 6.68
C THR A 316 -10.13 -19.26 5.59
N VAL A 317 -10.72 -20.43 5.38
CA VAL A 317 -10.35 -21.35 4.30
C VAL A 317 -11.46 -21.43 3.29
N VAL A 318 -11.08 -21.52 2.01
CA VAL A 318 -12.02 -21.74 0.92
C VAL A 318 -12.36 -23.22 0.86
N ASN A 319 -13.65 -23.56 0.90
CA ASN A 319 -14.14 -24.94 0.84
C ASN A 319 -14.07 -25.54 -0.60
N ARG A 320 -12.96 -25.35 -1.34
CA ARG A 320 -12.77 -25.87 -2.72
C ARG A 320 -12.05 -27.22 -2.77
N GLY A 321 -11.27 -27.57 -1.74
CA GLY A 321 -10.43 -28.77 -1.71
C GLY A 321 -11.15 -30.11 -1.51
N PHE A 322 -12.47 -30.11 -1.36
CA PHE A 322 -13.22 -31.33 -1.01
C PHE A 322 -14.03 -31.91 -2.19
N GLU A 323 -13.88 -31.37 -3.40
CA GLU A 323 -14.65 -31.81 -4.57
C GLU A 323 -14.10 -33.06 -5.29
N GLN A 324 -12.96 -33.63 -4.86
CA GLN A 324 -12.51 -34.92 -5.38
C GLN A 324 -13.21 -36.09 -4.64
N GLY A 325 -14.44 -36.38 -5.06
CA GLY A 325 -15.03 -37.72 -4.97
C GLY A 325 -15.93 -38.04 -3.77
N GLU A 326 -15.93 -37.23 -2.71
CA GLU A 326 -16.90 -37.35 -1.62
C GLU A 326 -17.42 -35.96 -1.27
N THR A 327 -18.72 -35.74 -1.44
CA THR A 327 -19.41 -34.59 -0.84
C THR A 327 -19.37 -34.76 0.68
N LEU A 328 -18.23 -34.47 1.29
CA LEU A 328 -18.06 -34.46 2.73
C LEU A 328 -18.97 -33.34 3.24
N GLY A 329 -20.06 -33.71 3.93
CA GLY A 329 -20.94 -32.73 4.56
C GLY A 329 -20.17 -31.84 5.53
N ALA A 330 -20.72 -30.68 5.91
CA ALA A 330 -20.05 -29.66 6.72
C ALA A 330 -19.31 -30.20 7.97
N ALA A 331 -19.82 -31.28 8.59
CA ALA A 331 -19.20 -31.93 9.74
C ALA A 331 -17.85 -32.62 9.42
N ALA A 332 -17.66 -33.12 8.20
CA ALA A 332 -16.44 -33.80 7.79
C ALA A 332 -15.33 -32.81 7.39
N SER A 333 -15.67 -31.67 6.76
CA SER A 333 -14.73 -30.56 6.57
C SER A 333 -14.25 -29.99 7.91
N GLU A 334 -15.16 -29.85 8.88
CA GLU A 334 -14.81 -29.46 10.26
C GLU A 334 -13.87 -30.48 10.91
N THR A 335 -14.15 -31.78 10.80
CA THR A 335 -13.33 -32.84 11.40
C THR A 335 -11.93 -32.85 10.80
N LYS A 336 -11.82 -32.75 9.48
CA LYS A 336 -10.52 -32.72 8.78
C LYS A 336 -9.71 -31.46 9.11
N LEU A 337 -10.36 -30.29 9.18
CA LEU A 337 -9.70 -29.06 9.62
C LEU A 337 -9.24 -29.16 11.07
N LYS A 338 -10.08 -29.69 11.96
CA LYS A 338 -9.69 -29.95 13.35
C LYS A 338 -8.52 -30.91 13.42
N GLU A 339 -8.54 -32.04 12.71
CA GLU A 339 -7.43 -33.00 12.66
C GLU A 339 -6.13 -32.35 12.18
N LEU A 340 -6.20 -31.55 11.11
CA LEU A 340 -5.00 -30.90 10.56
C LEU A 340 -4.39 -29.91 11.53
N ILE A 341 -5.22 -29.02 12.08
CA ILE A 341 -4.80 -27.99 13.01
C ILE A 341 -4.27 -28.68 14.28
N THR A 342 -5.00 -29.64 14.82
CA THR A 342 -4.57 -30.46 15.97
C THR A 342 -3.24 -31.17 15.71
N SER A 343 -3.03 -31.73 14.51
CA SER A 343 -1.78 -32.40 14.14
C SER A 343 -0.58 -31.44 13.99
N ALA A 344 -0.84 -30.22 13.53
CA ALA A 344 0.17 -29.15 13.47
C ALA A 344 0.65 -28.77 14.86
N LEU A 345 -0.23 -28.90 15.86
CA LEU A 345 -0.01 -28.35 17.17
C LEU A 345 0.54 -29.38 18.16
N TYR A 346 0.25 -30.68 17.95
CA TYR A 346 0.89 -31.78 18.68
C TYR A 346 2.36 -32.05 18.30
N ARG A 347 2.90 -31.38 17.26
CA ARG A 347 4.33 -31.44 16.94
C ARG A 347 5.21 -30.53 17.80
N ASP A 348 4.63 -29.71 18.68
CA ASP A 348 5.39 -29.02 19.72
C ASP A 348 6.00 -30.05 20.70
N PRO A 349 7.34 -30.17 20.82
CA PRO A 349 7.98 -31.08 21.76
C PRO A 349 7.65 -30.77 23.24
N TRP A 350 6.97 -29.65 23.52
CA TRP A 350 6.72 -29.10 24.85
C TRP A 350 5.25 -29.05 25.27
N GLN A 351 4.36 -29.86 24.67
CA GLN A 351 3.01 -30.09 25.20
C GLN A 351 2.88 -31.44 25.90
N GLY A 352 2.62 -31.37 27.21
CA GLY A 352 1.73 -32.35 27.84
C GLY A 352 0.30 -32.10 27.35
N SER A 353 -0.49 -33.17 27.31
CA SER A 353 -1.87 -33.26 26.83
C SER A 353 -2.81 -32.23 27.47
N GLN A 354 -2.92 -31.03 26.88
CA GLN A 354 -3.99 -30.07 27.17
C GLN A 354 -4.86 -29.92 25.92
N GLU A 355 -6.17 -30.12 26.07
CA GLU A 355 -7.13 -29.98 24.97
C GLU A 355 -7.16 -28.54 24.47
N VAL A 356 -7.19 -28.39 23.16
CA VAL A 356 -7.31 -27.10 22.50
C VAL A 356 -8.75 -26.90 22.14
N GLU A 357 -9.35 -25.85 22.69
CA GLU A 357 -10.68 -25.43 22.28
C GLU A 357 -10.61 -24.68 20.95
N MET A 358 -10.97 -25.36 19.86
CA MET A 358 -11.11 -24.76 18.54
C MET A 358 -12.58 -24.49 18.23
N MET A 359 -12.85 -23.28 17.74
CA MET A 359 -14.16 -22.88 17.22
C MET A 359 -14.12 -22.94 15.69
N VAL A 360 -15.03 -23.74 15.12
CA VAL A 360 -15.24 -23.79 13.67
C VAL A 360 -16.64 -23.28 13.38
N GLU A 361 -16.72 -22.19 12.62
CA GLU A 361 -17.98 -21.63 12.18
C GLU A 361 -18.09 -21.76 10.66
N GLN A 362 -19.15 -22.47 10.27
CA GLN A 362 -19.53 -22.67 8.88
C GLN A 362 -20.44 -21.54 8.42
N ASN A 363 -20.75 -21.51 7.11
CA ASN A 363 -21.69 -20.54 6.52
C ASN A 363 -21.23 -19.08 6.65
N MET A 364 -19.93 -18.86 6.44
CA MET A 364 -19.33 -17.53 6.44
C MET A 364 -19.08 -17.05 5.01
N ALA A 365 -19.06 -15.74 4.84
CA ALA A 365 -18.65 -15.08 3.60
C ALA A 365 -17.68 -13.94 3.92
N THR A 366 -16.79 -13.64 2.98
CA THR A 366 -15.96 -12.43 3.02
C THR A 366 -16.56 -11.41 2.07
N VAL A 367 -16.74 -10.18 2.55
CA VAL A 367 -17.07 -9.03 1.71
C VAL A 367 -15.94 -8.02 1.84
N ALA A 368 -15.42 -7.56 0.71
CA ALA A 368 -14.31 -6.63 0.69
C ALA A 368 -14.58 -5.43 -0.20
N ILE A 369 -14.02 -4.28 0.16
CA ILE A 369 -13.89 -3.14 -0.74
C ILE A 369 -12.44 -3.04 -1.22
N THR A 370 -12.25 -2.80 -2.52
CA THR A 370 -10.92 -2.64 -3.13
C THR A 370 -10.77 -1.29 -3.81
N GLY A 371 -9.63 -0.65 -3.58
CA GLY A 371 -9.46 0.75 -3.88
C GLY A 371 -8.05 1.28 -3.68
N THR A 372 -7.40 1.73 -4.74
CA THR A 372 -6.10 2.42 -4.65
C THR A 372 -6.22 3.79 -4.00
N GLY A 373 -7.40 4.42 -4.11
CA GLY A 373 -7.67 5.74 -3.55
C GLY A 373 -8.02 5.71 -2.05
N MET A 374 -7.93 4.54 -1.41
CA MET A 374 -8.09 4.37 0.04
C MET A 374 -6.80 4.68 0.80
N ILE A 375 -5.63 4.53 0.17
CA ILE A 375 -4.32 4.70 0.81
C ILE A 375 -4.21 6.11 1.40
N GLY A 376 -3.99 6.19 2.71
CA GLY A 376 -3.80 7.46 3.41
C GLY A 376 -5.04 8.37 3.42
N ARG A 377 -6.23 7.85 3.05
CA ARG A 377 -7.48 8.63 3.00
C ARG A 377 -8.36 8.30 4.21
N PRO A 378 -8.51 9.23 5.17
CA PRO A 378 -9.40 9.03 6.30
C PRO A 378 -10.85 8.78 5.87
N GLY A 379 -11.58 7.97 6.65
CA GLY A 379 -13.02 7.79 6.54
C GLY A 379 -13.52 6.73 5.56
N VAL A 380 -12.66 6.11 4.75
CA VAL A 380 -13.11 5.01 3.86
C VAL A 380 -13.59 3.80 4.66
N ALA A 381 -12.78 3.33 5.61
CA ALA A 381 -13.15 2.23 6.51
C ALA A 381 -14.42 2.58 7.32
N ALA A 382 -14.48 3.79 7.88
CA ALA A 382 -15.64 4.28 8.61
C ALA A 382 -16.94 4.22 7.78
N LYS A 383 -16.86 4.66 6.51
CA LYS A 383 -17.99 4.60 5.58
C LYS A 383 -18.43 3.17 5.29
N MET A 384 -17.49 2.25 5.07
CA MET A 384 -17.79 0.82 4.88
C MET A 384 -18.54 0.25 6.09
N PHE A 385 -18.00 0.46 7.30
CA PHE A 385 -18.60 -0.08 8.51
C PHE A 385 -19.96 0.54 8.82
N SER A 386 -20.15 1.85 8.57
CA SER A 386 -21.46 2.50 8.71
C SER A 386 -22.47 1.91 7.74
N THR A 387 -22.07 1.71 6.49
CA THR A 387 -22.92 1.13 5.44
C THR A 387 -23.39 -0.27 5.81
N LEU A 388 -22.48 -1.13 6.29
CA LEU A 388 -22.81 -2.48 6.75
C LEU A 388 -23.73 -2.44 7.98
N ALA A 389 -23.47 -1.54 8.93
CA ALA A 389 -24.29 -1.39 10.12
C ALA A 389 -25.72 -0.92 9.80
N GLU A 390 -25.88 0.07 8.92
CA GLU A 390 -27.17 0.57 8.44
C GLU A 390 -27.95 -0.52 7.68
N ALA A 391 -27.23 -1.41 6.99
CA ALA A 391 -27.80 -2.58 6.35
C ALA A 391 -28.10 -3.74 7.34
N GLY A 392 -27.89 -3.56 8.65
CA GLY A 392 -28.10 -4.60 9.65
C GLY A 392 -27.19 -5.82 9.44
N VAL A 393 -25.95 -5.59 9.01
CA VAL A 393 -24.91 -6.61 8.83
C VAL A 393 -23.92 -6.48 9.97
N ASN A 394 -23.82 -7.51 10.81
CA ASN A 394 -22.78 -7.58 11.85
C ASN A 394 -21.45 -7.98 11.22
N ILE A 395 -20.35 -7.41 11.71
CA ILE A 395 -19.00 -7.73 11.24
C ILE A 395 -18.36 -8.65 12.27
N GLU A 396 -17.99 -9.86 11.85
CA GLU A 396 -17.42 -10.89 12.72
C GLU A 396 -15.90 -10.74 12.83
N MET A 397 -15.22 -10.46 11.72
CA MET A 397 -13.78 -10.16 11.69
C MET A 397 -13.47 -9.08 10.67
N ILE A 398 -12.40 -8.32 10.92
CA ILE A 398 -11.87 -7.30 10.01
C ILE A 398 -10.40 -7.60 9.75
N SER A 399 -10.01 -7.57 8.48
CA SER A 399 -8.62 -7.58 8.03
C SER A 399 -8.43 -6.59 6.90
N THR A 400 -7.31 -5.87 6.91
CA THR A 400 -7.02 -4.84 5.91
C THR A 400 -5.62 -4.99 5.33
N SER A 401 -5.51 -4.65 4.05
CA SER A 401 -4.30 -4.13 3.41
C SER A 401 -4.53 -2.67 2.99
N GLU A 402 -3.52 -2.06 2.41
CA GLU A 402 -3.54 -0.69 1.92
C GLU A 402 -4.49 -0.53 0.72
N LEU A 403 -4.79 -1.63 0.04
CA LEU A 403 -5.65 -1.67 -1.15
C LEU A 403 -7.00 -2.36 -0.93
N LYS A 404 -7.20 -3.07 0.19
CA LYS A 404 -8.36 -3.93 0.43
C LYS A 404 -8.78 -3.90 1.90
N ILE A 405 -10.07 -3.69 2.17
CA ILE A 405 -10.66 -3.85 3.51
C ILE A 405 -11.64 -5.01 3.42
N THR A 406 -11.34 -6.11 4.12
CA THR A 406 -12.16 -7.33 4.12
C THR A 406 -12.86 -7.50 5.45
N CYS A 407 -14.16 -7.75 5.39
CA CYS A 407 -15.00 -8.10 6.54
C CYS A 407 -15.50 -9.53 6.38
N VAL A 408 -15.37 -10.32 7.44
CA VAL A 408 -16.05 -11.63 7.54
C VAL A 408 -17.44 -11.40 8.10
N ILE A 409 -18.44 -11.95 7.42
CA ILE A 409 -19.86 -11.80 7.75
C ILE A 409 -20.57 -13.15 7.63
N ASN A 410 -21.76 -13.25 8.21
CA ASN A 410 -22.62 -14.40 7.97
C ASN A 410 -23.05 -14.45 6.49
N ALA A 411 -22.98 -15.63 5.86
CA ALA A 411 -23.26 -15.77 4.43
C ALA A 411 -24.72 -15.48 4.06
N GLU A 412 -25.67 -15.61 4.98
CA GLU A 412 -27.10 -15.33 4.74
C GLU A 412 -27.38 -13.85 4.44
N VAL A 413 -26.49 -12.96 4.87
CA VAL A 413 -26.66 -11.50 4.70
C VAL A 413 -25.73 -10.91 3.63
N CYS A 414 -25.00 -11.74 2.88
CA CYS A 414 -23.96 -11.30 1.96
C CYS A 414 -24.51 -10.48 0.78
N ASP A 415 -25.64 -10.87 0.21
CA ASP A 415 -26.28 -10.13 -0.89
C ASP A 415 -26.68 -8.71 -0.49
N ARG A 416 -27.19 -8.56 0.74
CA ARG A 416 -27.58 -7.27 1.32
C ARG A 416 -26.33 -6.42 1.59
N ALA A 417 -25.27 -7.01 2.11
CA ALA A 417 -23.99 -6.35 2.33
C ALA A 417 -23.41 -5.80 1.02
N VAL A 418 -23.31 -6.63 -0.01
CA VAL A 418 -22.79 -6.23 -1.33
C VAL A 418 -23.66 -5.15 -1.96
N ALA A 419 -24.98 -5.29 -1.93
CA ALA A 419 -25.89 -4.28 -2.49
C ALA A 419 -25.72 -2.92 -1.79
N ALA A 420 -25.63 -2.91 -0.46
CA ALA A 420 -25.42 -1.69 0.32
C ALA A 420 -24.06 -1.04 0.01
N LEU A 421 -22.98 -1.82 -0.07
CA LEU A 421 -21.64 -1.32 -0.39
C LEU A 421 -21.56 -0.79 -1.83
N CYS A 422 -22.11 -1.52 -2.82
CA CYS A 422 -22.19 -1.05 -4.20
C CYS A 422 -22.95 0.27 -4.29
N GLN A 423 -24.06 0.42 -3.56
CA GLN A 423 -24.81 1.68 -3.53
C GLN A 423 -24.00 2.80 -2.85
N ALA A 424 -23.44 2.56 -1.67
CA ALA A 424 -22.74 3.58 -0.89
C ALA A 424 -21.46 4.08 -1.57
N PHE A 425 -20.74 3.21 -2.28
CA PHE A 425 -19.54 3.57 -3.02
C PHE A 425 -19.81 3.84 -4.51
N GLU A 426 -21.07 3.79 -4.94
CA GLU A 426 -21.52 4.00 -6.31
C GLU A 426 -20.80 3.08 -7.32
N ILE A 427 -20.61 1.81 -6.98
CA ILE A 427 -19.92 0.84 -7.82
C ILE A 427 -20.97 0.04 -8.58
N ASP A 428 -20.84 -0.01 -9.91
CA ASP A 428 -21.67 -0.88 -10.74
C ASP A 428 -21.47 -2.33 -10.28
N ARG A 429 -22.56 -3.10 -10.19
CA ARG A 429 -22.58 -4.45 -9.60
C ARG A 429 -21.85 -5.47 -10.49
N SER A 430 -20.54 -5.30 -10.66
CA SER A 430 -19.62 -6.30 -11.19
C SER A 430 -18.98 -6.99 -10.00
N VAL A 431 -19.65 -7.99 -9.45
CA VAL A 431 -19.05 -8.88 -8.45
C VAL A 431 -17.85 -9.53 -9.13
N VAL A 432 -16.64 -9.24 -8.65
CA VAL A 432 -15.48 -10.07 -8.99
C VAL A 432 -15.63 -11.31 -8.13
N LEU A 433 -16.17 -12.38 -8.72
CA LEU A 433 -16.15 -13.70 -8.10
C LEU A 433 -14.68 -14.16 -8.08
N GLY A 434 -14.17 -14.48 -6.89
CA GLY A 434 -12.75 -14.72 -6.65
C GLY A 434 -12.11 -15.80 -7.53
N ALA A 435 -10.80 -15.61 -7.75
CA ALA A 435 -9.81 -16.43 -8.46
C ALA A 435 -9.72 -16.35 -10.01
N ASP A 436 -10.78 -15.98 -10.74
CA ASP A 436 -10.73 -15.99 -12.21
C ASP A 436 -10.20 -14.70 -12.87
N SER A 437 -10.00 -13.62 -12.11
CA SER A 437 -9.59 -12.33 -12.65
C SER A 437 -8.07 -12.13 -12.82
N ILE A 438 -7.24 -13.11 -12.49
CA ILE A 438 -5.76 -13.01 -12.63
C ILE A 438 -5.26 -13.60 -13.97
N GLN A 439 -6.10 -14.28 -14.75
CA GLN A 439 -5.65 -15.03 -15.94
C GLN A 439 -5.34 -14.20 -17.21
N GLU A 440 -5.52 -12.88 -17.24
CA GLU A 440 -5.27 -12.08 -18.46
C GLU A 440 -3.82 -11.53 -18.61
N PHE A 441 -2.86 -11.96 -17.79
CA PHE A 441 -1.45 -11.61 -17.98
C PHE A 441 -0.67 -12.70 -18.73
N SER A 442 -0.97 -12.86 -20.03
CA SER A 442 -0.15 -13.70 -20.91
C SER A 442 1.01 -12.90 -21.52
N THR A 443 2.12 -12.77 -20.78
CA THR A 443 3.45 -12.56 -21.37
C THR A 443 4.45 -13.49 -20.70
N GLY A 444 4.59 -14.73 -21.20
CA GLY A 444 5.80 -15.59 -21.18
C GLY A 444 6.55 -15.93 -19.88
N SER A 445 6.33 -15.26 -18.75
CA SER A 445 6.98 -15.50 -17.46
C SER A 445 5.91 -15.62 -16.38
N SER A 446 5.84 -16.75 -15.70
CA SER A 446 5.01 -16.88 -14.50
C SER A 446 5.46 -15.81 -13.49
N PRO A 447 4.57 -14.92 -13.01
CA PRO A 447 4.95 -13.91 -12.04
C PRO A 447 5.54 -14.58 -10.79
N SER A 448 6.54 -13.94 -10.20
CA SER A 448 7.10 -14.38 -8.94
C SER A 448 6.00 -14.44 -7.87
N PRO A 449 5.92 -15.53 -7.08
CA PRO A 449 5.05 -15.59 -5.90
C PRO A 449 5.22 -14.41 -4.95
N VAL A 450 6.47 -13.96 -4.76
CA VAL A 450 6.85 -12.87 -3.85
C VAL A 450 7.71 -11.86 -4.59
N CYS A 451 7.33 -10.59 -4.60
CA CYS A 451 8.12 -9.53 -5.21
C CYS A 451 9.11 -8.88 -4.23
N GLY A 452 8.76 -8.79 -2.94
CA GLY A 452 9.62 -8.11 -1.97
C GLY A 452 9.14 -8.20 -0.53
N ALA A 453 10.00 -7.70 0.37
CA ALA A 453 9.73 -7.56 1.80
C ALA A 453 10.10 -6.16 2.28
N VAL A 454 9.34 -5.62 3.23
CA VAL A 454 9.48 -4.24 3.71
C VAL A 454 9.22 -4.16 5.21
N VAL A 455 9.85 -3.19 5.88
CA VAL A 455 9.58 -2.87 7.27
C VAL A 455 9.20 -1.40 7.39
N ASP A 456 8.12 -1.13 8.12
CA ASP A 456 7.77 0.20 8.59
C ASP A 456 8.02 0.29 10.10
N LEU A 457 8.84 1.26 10.50
CA LEU A 457 9.24 1.52 11.89
C LEU A 457 8.52 2.73 12.49
N ASN A 458 7.65 3.41 11.73
CA ASN A 458 7.02 4.68 12.14
C ASN A 458 5.50 4.53 12.36
N GLN A 459 5.10 3.37 12.87
CA GLN A 459 3.71 3.06 13.19
C GLN A 459 3.53 2.99 14.70
N ALA A 460 2.32 3.28 15.17
CA ALA A 460 1.87 2.96 16.51
C ALA A 460 0.65 2.05 16.42
N CYS A 461 0.54 1.08 17.32
CA CYS A 461 -0.66 0.27 17.50
C CYS A 461 -1.54 0.88 18.58
N ILE A 462 -2.84 0.97 18.30
CA ILE A 462 -3.86 1.31 19.27
C ILE A 462 -4.82 0.13 19.39
N THR A 463 -5.07 -0.32 20.61
CA THR A 463 -6.03 -1.39 20.91
C THR A 463 -7.15 -0.86 21.77
N ILE A 464 -8.38 -1.14 21.36
CA ILE A 464 -9.59 -0.87 22.14
C ILE A 464 -10.09 -2.21 22.66
N ARG A 465 -9.99 -2.42 23.98
CA ARG A 465 -10.44 -3.66 24.63
C ARG A 465 -11.95 -3.63 24.86
N HIS A 466 -12.59 -4.79 24.79
CA HIS A 466 -14.00 -4.98 25.14
C HIS A 466 -14.99 -4.06 24.40
N VAL A 467 -14.79 -3.90 23.09
CA VAL A 467 -15.77 -3.26 22.21
C VAL A 467 -17.00 -4.17 22.11
N ARG A 468 -18.20 -3.64 22.31
CA ARG A 468 -19.43 -4.43 22.20
C ARG A 468 -19.53 -5.04 20.79
N ASP A 469 -19.82 -6.33 20.70
CA ASP A 469 -20.01 -6.99 19.40
C ASP A 469 -21.43 -6.73 18.89
N GLN A 470 -21.61 -5.53 18.33
CA GLN A 470 -22.86 -5.09 17.73
C GLN A 470 -22.56 -4.25 16.49
N ALA A 471 -23.44 -4.38 15.50
CA ALA A 471 -23.37 -3.60 14.28
C ALA A 471 -23.23 -2.09 14.58
N GLY A 472 -22.23 -1.47 13.94
CA GLY A 472 -21.97 -0.03 14.04
C GLY A 472 -20.96 0.41 15.11
N MET A 473 -20.44 -0.49 15.96
CA MET A 473 -19.36 -0.09 16.90
C MET A 473 -18.07 0.29 16.17
N ALA A 474 -17.60 -0.53 15.22
CA ALA A 474 -16.47 -0.19 14.36
C ALA A 474 -16.71 1.13 13.60
N ALA A 475 -17.93 1.35 13.09
CA ALA A 475 -18.30 2.59 12.41
C ALA A 475 -18.12 3.84 13.30
N LYS A 476 -18.49 3.75 14.59
CA LYS A 476 -18.30 4.85 15.55
C LYS A 476 -16.82 5.12 15.83
N VAL A 477 -16.03 4.07 16.05
CA VAL A 477 -14.58 4.16 16.31
C VAL A 477 -13.87 4.84 15.15
N PHE A 478 -14.01 4.28 13.95
CA PHE A 478 -13.29 4.78 12.77
C PHE A 478 -13.91 6.08 12.23
N GLY A 479 -15.21 6.31 12.46
CA GLY A 479 -15.86 7.58 12.18
C GLY A 479 -15.28 8.72 13.01
N ARG A 480 -14.98 8.48 14.29
CA ARG A 480 -14.33 9.48 15.13
C ARG A 480 -12.91 9.81 14.67
N LEU A 481 -12.11 8.79 14.34
CA LEU A 481 -10.75 9.01 13.80
C LEU A 481 -10.78 9.79 12.48
N ALA A 482 -11.75 9.49 11.60
CA ALA A 482 -11.92 10.17 10.34
C ALA A 482 -12.30 11.66 10.49
N GLN A 483 -13.11 12.01 11.51
CA GLN A 483 -13.46 13.40 11.83
C GLN A 483 -12.24 14.23 12.25
N GLU A 484 -11.27 13.60 12.90
CA GLU A 484 -9.99 14.20 13.26
C GLU A 484 -8.97 14.13 12.10
N ASN A 485 -9.39 13.68 10.91
CA ASN A 485 -8.55 13.52 9.72
C ASN A 485 -7.35 12.57 9.94
N ILE A 486 -7.51 11.57 10.83
CA ILE A 486 -6.52 10.54 11.12
C ILE A 486 -6.72 9.37 10.15
N SER A 487 -5.66 9.02 9.41
CA SER A 487 -5.67 7.84 8.56
C SER A 487 -5.26 6.61 9.34
N VAL A 488 -6.01 5.52 9.15
CA VAL A 488 -5.68 4.22 9.71
C VAL A 488 -5.03 3.37 8.62
N ASP A 489 -4.06 2.56 9.02
CA ASP A 489 -3.25 1.73 8.13
C ASP A 489 -3.73 0.27 8.15
N MET A 490 -3.57 -0.42 9.28
CA MET A 490 -4.07 -1.78 9.50
C MET A 490 -5.24 -1.76 10.48
N ILE A 491 -6.32 -2.50 10.22
CA ILE A 491 -7.40 -2.77 11.17
C ILE A 491 -7.52 -4.28 11.36
N ILE A 492 -7.49 -4.70 12.62
CA ILE A 492 -7.67 -6.07 13.06
C ILE A 492 -8.83 -6.09 14.04
N GLN A 493 -9.84 -6.88 13.72
CA GLN A 493 -10.85 -7.33 14.67
C GLN A 493 -10.88 -8.85 14.60
N SER A 494 -10.50 -9.51 15.69
CA SER A 494 -10.57 -10.96 15.81
C SER A 494 -11.97 -11.42 16.23
N GLN A 495 -12.11 -12.73 16.47
CA GLN A 495 -13.33 -13.35 16.98
C GLN A 495 -13.75 -12.77 18.34
N ARG A 496 -15.01 -12.99 18.73
CA ARG A 496 -15.56 -12.73 20.08
C ARG A 496 -14.66 -13.33 21.17
N CYS A 497 -13.89 -12.49 21.83
CA CYS A 497 -12.98 -12.93 22.89
C CYS A 497 -13.75 -13.13 24.21
N HIS A 498 -14.78 -12.31 24.52
CA HIS A 498 -15.30 -12.23 25.89
C HIS A 498 -16.79 -11.89 26.03
N SER A 499 -17.39 -12.33 27.13
CA SER A 499 -18.53 -11.65 27.75
C SER A 499 -18.02 -10.65 28.80
N PHE A 500 -17.98 -9.36 28.48
CA PHE A 500 -17.66 -8.30 29.44
C PHE A 500 -18.96 -7.79 30.06
N ASN A 501 -19.15 -7.97 31.37
CA ASN A 501 -20.42 -7.71 32.06
C ASN A 501 -21.63 -8.43 31.39
N ASP A 502 -21.47 -9.72 31.05
CA ASP A 502 -22.47 -10.54 30.34
C ASP A 502 -22.85 -10.06 28.92
N ILE A 503 -22.12 -9.08 28.37
CA ILE A 503 -22.32 -8.58 27.00
C ILE A 503 -21.19 -9.12 26.11
N PRO A 504 -21.52 -9.76 24.97
CA PRO A 504 -20.53 -10.15 23.97
C PRO A 504 -19.68 -8.96 23.52
N SER A 505 -18.36 -9.16 23.53
CA SER A 505 -17.38 -8.14 23.18
C SER A 505 -16.22 -8.73 22.40
N CYS A 506 -15.61 -7.89 21.59
CA CYS A 506 -14.40 -8.14 20.81
C CYS A 506 -13.41 -7.00 21.01
N ASP A 507 -12.17 -7.24 20.62
CA ASP A 507 -11.17 -6.19 20.58
C ASP A 507 -10.96 -5.69 19.17
N ILE A 508 -10.63 -4.41 19.08
CA ILE A 508 -10.25 -3.78 17.84
C ILE A 508 -8.85 -3.20 18.00
N ALA A 509 -7.89 -3.77 17.29
CA ALA A 509 -6.54 -3.26 17.18
C ALA A 509 -6.34 -2.63 15.81
N PHE A 510 -5.62 -1.53 15.75
CA PHE A 510 -5.29 -0.90 14.47
C PHE A 510 -3.98 -0.13 14.55
N THR A 511 -3.38 0.16 13.40
CA THR A 511 -2.16 0.97 13.30
C THR A 511 -2.43 2.34 12.70
N VAL A 512 -1.71 3.34 13.21
CA VAL A 512 -1.66 4.71 12.68
C VAL A 512 -0.21 5.15 12.59
N ALA A 513 0.05 6.19 11.79
CA ALA A 513 1.35 6.84 11.83
C ALA A 513 1.69 7.23 13.27
N GLN A 514 2.93 6.99 13.70
CA GLN A 514 3.36 7.25 15.08
C GLN A 514 3.12 8.71 15.50
N ALA A 515 3.22 9.65 14.55
CA ALA A 515 2.91 11.07 14.76
C ALA A 515 1.44 11.36 15.09
N ASP A 516 0.51 10.50 14.67
CA ASP A 516 -0.93 10.64 14.91
C ASP A 516 -1.41 9.89 16.17
N ALA A 517 -0.53 9.10 16.81
CA ALA A 517 -0.89 8.21 17.91
C ALA A 517 -1.52 8.93 19.11
N GLU A 518 -0.96 10.08 19.50
CA GLU A 518 -1.47 10.88 20.62
C GLU A 518 -2.85 11.47 20.32
N ALA A 519 -3.02 12.07 19.14
CA ALA A 519 -4.30 12.63 18.69
C ALA A 519 -5.38 11.54 18.60
N ALA A 520 -5.04 10.37 18.05
CA ALA A 520 -5.93 9.22 17.97
C ALA A 520 -6.34 8.71 19.36
N SER A 521 -5.39 8.57 20.28
CA SER A 521 -5.65 8.15 21.66
C SER A 521 -6.61 9.09 22.38
N MET A 522 -6.40 10.41 22.27
CA MET A 522 -7.28 11.41 22.88
C MET A 522 -8.71 11.35 22.31
N ALA A 523 -8.84 11.27 20.98
CA ALA A 523 -10.13 11.18 20.31
C ALA A 523 -10.91 9.94 20.75
N LEU A 524 -10.24 8.80 20.90
CA LEU A 524 -10.85 7.55 21.31
C LEU A 524 -11.18 7.48 22.79
N LYS A 525 -10.35 8.05 23.68
CA LYS A 525 -10.66 8.12 25.12
C LYS A 525 -11.96 8.88 25.39
N ALA A 526 -12.19 9.95 24.63
CA ALA A 526 -13.47 10.67 24.69
C ALA A 526 -14.65 9.81 24.20
N LEU A 527 -14.45 9.01 23.14
CA LEU A 527 -15.47 8.12 22.60
C LEU A 527 -15.76 6.93 23.53
N ALA A 528 -14.74 6.35 24.16
CA ALA A 528 -14.85 5.15 25.01
C ALA A 528 -15.88 5.32 26.14
N LEU A 529 -15.90 6.50 26.76
CA LEU A 529 -16.88 6.89 27.78
C LEU A 529 -18.34 6.83 27.28
N SER A 530 -18.57 7.05 25.99
CA SER A 530 -19.90 7.09 25.37
C SER A 530 -20.36 5.74 24.82
N ILE A 531 -19.45 4.90 24.32
CA ILE A 531 -19.77 3.60 23.72
C ILE A 531 -19.69 2.45 24.73
N GLY A 532 -19.07 2.69 25.90
CA GLY A 532 -18.94 1.71 26.97
C GLY A 532 -18.00 0.55 26.62
N CYS A 533 -16.88 0.85 25.94
CA CYS A 533 -15.79 -0.10 25.77
C CYS A 533 -14.85 -0.07 26.98
N GLY A 534 -13.92 -1.02 27.05
CA GLY A 534 -12.90 -1.12 28.09
C GLY A 534 -11.78 -0.10 27.91
N GLU A 535 -10.54 -0.53 28.17
CA GLU A 535 -9.36 0.33 28.07
C GLU A 535 -8.88 0.56 26.64
N ILE A 536 -8.15 1.67 26.45
CA ILE A 536 -7.45 1.99 25.22
C ILE A 536 -5.96 1.91 25.51
N LEU A 537 -5.30 0.96 24.86
CA LEU A 537 -3.85 0.74 24.93
C LEU A 537 -3.19 1.35 23.70
N VAL A 538 -2.02 1.95 23.89
CA VAL A 538 -1.21 2.53 22.81
C VAL A 538 0.20 2.00 22.95
N ASP A 539 0.71 1.39 21.89
CA ASP A 539 2.08 0.94 21.77
C ASP A 539 2.75 1.66 20.59
N THR A 540 3.74 2.50 20.87
CA THR A 540 4.52 3.24 19.86
C THR A 540 5.79 2.52 19.45
N GLU A 541 6.16 1.44 20.14
CA GLU A 541 7.42 0.72 19.96
C GLU A 541 7.19 -0.56 19.16
N ILE A 542 6.50 -0.40 18.02
CA ILE A 542 6.21 -1.50 17.08
C ILE A 542 6.91 -1.32 15.73
N ALA A 543 7.09 -2.43 15.03
CA ALA A 543 7.47 -2.47 13.62
C ALA A 543 6.50 -3.35 12.83
N LYS A 544 6.10 -2.90 11.64
CA LYS A 544 5.29 -3.68 10.69
C LYS A 544 6.20 -4.28 9.63
N VAL A 545 6.41 -5.60 9.67
CA VAL A 545 7.21 -6.34 8.69
C VAL A 545 6.26 -7.03 7.73
N SER A 546 6.37 -6.73 6.44
CA SER A 546 5.44 -7.22 5.42
C SER A 546 6.14 -7.94 4.29
N LEU A 547 5.50 -9.00 3.81
CA LEU A 547 5.85 -9.72 2.59
C LEU A 547 4.79 -9.40 1.51
N VAL A 548 5.22 -9.07 0.30
CA VAL A 548 4.35 -8.66 -0.81
C VAL A 548 4.60 -9.53 -2.04
N GLY A 549 3.54 -9.95 -2.71
CA GLY A 549 3.59 -10.62 -4.01
C GLY A 549 2.23 -11.13 -4.48
N GLY A 550 1.93 -10.91 -5.76
CA GLY A 550 0.64 -11.30 -6.34
C GLY A 550 0.43 -12.80 -6.47
N GLY A 551 1.49 -13.60 -6.39
CA GLY A 551 1.43 -15.06 -6.52
C GLY A 551 1.52 -15.82 -5.20
N MET A 552 1.41 -15.15 -4.04
CA MET A 552 1.51 -15.81 -2.72
C MET A 552 0.35 -16.80 -2.48
N VAL A 553 -0.88 -16.46 -2.87
CA VAL A 553 -2.06 -17.33 -2.72
C VAL A 553 -1.89 -18.65 -3.50
N ALA A 554 -1.26 -18.59 -4.66
CA ALA A 554 -1.08 -19.75 -5.54
C ALA A 554 0.09 -20.66 -5.14
N GLN A 555 0.87 -20.31 -4.11
CA GLN A 555 2.04 -21.08 -3.68
C GLN A 555 1.96 -21.49 -2.20
N PRO A 556 1.48 -22.72 -1.94
CA PRO A 556 1.53 -23.32 -0.62
C PRO A 556 2.96 -23.26 -0.03
N GLY A 557 3.08 -22.81 1.22
CA GLY A 557 4.32 -22.82 1.98
C GLY A 557 5.12 -21.51 2.00
N VAL A 558 4.81 -20.52 1.14
CA VAL A 558 5.43 -19.17 1.23
C VAL A 558 5.15 -18.55 2.60
N VAL A 559 3.90 -18.66 3.05
CA VAL A 559 3.43 -18.19 4.35
C VAL A 559 4.16 -18.90 5.50
N ALA A 560 4.26 -20.23 5.43
CA ALA A 560 4.98 -21.02 6.43
C ALA A 560 6.45 -20.60 6.53
N GLN A 561 7.12 -20.40 5.39
CA GLN A 561 8.52 -19.96 5.34
C GLN A 561 8.72 -18.55 5.92
N PHE A 562 7.74 -17.65 5.74
CA PHE A 562 7.76 -16.33 6.34
C PHE A 562 7.74 -16.41 7.88
N PHE A 563 6.82 -17.19 8.44
CA PHE A 563 6.75 -17.37 9.89
C PHE A 563 7.94 -18.16 10.45
N GLU A 564 8.41 -19.17 9.73
CA GLU A 564 9.59 -19.95 10.09
C GLU A 564 10.85 -19.06 10.16
N ALA A 565 11.02 -18.13 9.22
CA ALA A 565 12.14 -17.19 9.24
C ALA A 565 12.14 -16.30 10.50
N LEU A 566 10.97 -15.86 10.95
CA LEU A 566 10.83 -15.09 12.19
C LEU A 566 11.08 -15.96 13.43
N ALA A 567 10.53 -17.17 13.45
CA ALA A 567 10.67 -18.11 14.56
C ALA A 567 12.13 -18.55 14.77
N GLN A 568 12.88 -18.83 13.70
CA GLN A 568 14.31 -19.19 13.75
C GLN A 568 15.17 -18.07 14.35
N GLN A 569 14.73 -16.83 14.24
CA GLN A 569 15.39 -15.67 14.84
C GLN A 569 14.85 -15.32 16.22
N GLN A 570 13.96 -16.13 16.77
CA GLN A 570 13.30 -15.93 18.06
C GLN A 570 12.51 -14.61 18.14
N ILE A 571 11.92 -14.18 17.03
CA ILE A 571 11.16 -12.93 16.93
C ILE A 571 9.69 -13.24 17.24
N THR A 572 9.14 -12.53 18.22
CA THR A 572 7.76 -12.74 18.66
C THR A 572 6.80 -11.92 17.80
N ILE A 573 5.77 -12.57 17.26
CA ILE A 573 4.76 -11.93 16.41
C ILE A 573 3.63 -11.45 17.30
N GLN A 574 3.41 -10.13 17.37
CA GLN A 574 2.33 -9.53 18.15
C GLN A 574 0.99 -9.67 17.43
N MET A 575 0.93 -9.32 16.14
CA MET A 575 -0.28 -9.38 15.32
C MET A 575 0.03 -9.88 13.90
N ILE A 576 -0.98 -10.44 13.24
CA ILE A 576 -0.93 -10.90 11.86
C ILE A 576 -2.15 -10.35 11.11
N THR A 577 -1.93 -9.80 9.91
CA THR A 577 -2.97 -9.53 8.91
C THR A 577 -2.54 -10.07 7.55
N SER A 578 -3.49 -10.48 6.72
CA SER A 578 -3.21 -10.89 5.34
C SER A 578 -4.24 -10.38 4.34
N SER A 579 -3.81 -10.39 3.09
CA SER A 579 -4.61 -10.20 1.89
C SER A 579 -4.00 -11.07 0.78
N ASP A 580 -4.68 -11.11 -0.35
CA ASP A 580 -4.28 -11.90 -1.53
C ASP A 580 -2.85 -11.58 -2.01
N THR A 581 -2.37 -10.36 -1.78
CA THR A 581 -1.06 -9.92 -2.27
C THR A 581 -0.07 -9.53 -1.18
N LYS A 582 -0.46 -9.65 0.10
CA LYS A 582 0.35 -9.14 1.22
C LYS A 582 0.07 -9.87 2.53
N ILE A 583 1.14 -10.13 3.29
CA ILE A 583 1.07 -10.58 4.70
C ILE A 583 1.88 -9.60 5.54
N SER A 584 1.34 -9.16 6.67
CA SER A 584 2.05 -8.28 7.61
C SER A 584 2.06 -8.89 9.01
N CYS A 585 3.23 -8.84 9.65
CA CYS A 585 3.40 -9.09 11.07
C CYS A 585 3.73 -7.79 11.79
N VAL A 586 3.10 -7.56 12.93
CA VAL A 586 3.59 -6.57 13.90
C VAL A 586 4.52 -7.27 14.88
N VAL A 587 5.70 -6.69 15.07
CA VAL A 587 6.77 -7.16 15.96
C VAL A 587 7.26 -5.97 16.80
N ALA A 588 8.07 -6.21 17.83
CA ALA A 588 8.71 -5.13 18.57
C ALA A 588 9.59 -4.26 17.63
N GLN A 589 9.59 -2.94 17.83
CA GLN A 589 10.29 -2.01 16.93
C GLN A 589 11.79 -2.34 16.80
N GLU A 590 12.43 -2.70 17.92
CA GLU A 590 13.84 -3.10 17.97
C GLU A 590 14.14 -4.37 17.16
N GLU A 591 13.15 -5.24 16.96
CA GLU A 591 13.27 -6.45 16.17
C GLU A 591 12.95 -6.25 14.69
N GLY A 592 12.35 -5.12 14.29
CA GLY A 592 11.85 -4.90 12.93
C GLY A 592 12.91 -5.08 11.83
N VAL A 593 14.12 -4.54 12.03
CA VAL A 593 15.24 -4.71 11.08
C VAL A 593 15.76 -6.14 11.06
N LYS A 594 15.81 -6.80 12.22
CA LYS A 594 16.23 -8.21 12.35
C LYS A 594 15.22 -9.12 11.64
N ALA A 595 13.93 -8.86 11.82
CA ALA A 595 12.83 -9.56 11.18
C ALA A 595 12.88 -9.42 9.66
N LEU A 596 13.05 -8.19 9.14
CA LEU A 596 13.19 -7.97 7.71
C LEU A 596 14.38 -8.73 7.12
N ASN A 597 15.53 -8.70 7.79
CA ASN A 597 16.71 -9.46 7.38
C ASN A 597 16.44 -10.97 7.38
N ALA A 598 15.75 -11.48 8.40
CA ALA A 598 15.40 -12.90 8.51
C ALA A 598 14.53 -13.35 7.34
N VAL A 599 13.47 -12.59 7.07
CA VAL A 599 12.51 -12.87 6.00
C VAL A 599 13.20 -12.81 4.64
N HIS A 600 14.05 -11.81 4.40
CA HIS A 600 14.76 -11.65 3.14
C HIS A 600 15.81 -12.74 2.88
N LYS A 601 16.61 -13.09 3.90
CA LYS A 601 17.65 -14.14 3.81
C LYS A 601 17.10 -15.55 3.92
N GLY A 602 15.86 -15.71 4.39
CA GLY A 602 15.19 -16.98 4.62
C GLY A 602 15.00 -17.81 3.36
N SER A 603 14.41 -19.00 3.50
CA SER A 603 14.26 -19.96 2.41
C SER A 603 13.20 -19.58 1.36
N ILE A 604 12.66 -18.37 1.39
CA ILE A 604 11.68 -17.85 0.43
C ILE A 604 12.35 -17.81 -0.96
N PRO A 605 12.05 -18.76 -1.86
CA PRO A 605 12.89 -19.07 -3.03
C PRO A 605 13.10 -17.87 -3.97
N VAL A 606 12.15 -16.94 -3.98
CA VAL A 606 12.07 -15.91 -5.00
C VAL A 606 12.72 -14.59 -4.61
N LEU A 607 13.02 -14.37 -3.33
CA LEU A 607 13.87 -13.26 -2.89
C LEU A 607 15.36 -13.48 -3.22
N LYS A 608 15.73 -14.71 -3.64
CA LYS A 608 17.10 -15.14 -3.92
C LYS A 608 17.42 -15.29 -5.41
N ASN A 609 16.41 -15.30 -6.30
CA ASN A 609 16.54 -15.73 -7.69
C ASN A 609 16.58 -14.62 -8.74
N TYR A 610 16.47 -13.33 -8.37
CA TYR A 610 16.73 -12.27 -9.34
C TYR A 610 18.24 -12.23 -9.62
N ALA A 611 18.61 -12.38 -10.90
CA ALA A 611 20.00 -12.54 -11.34
C ALA A 611 20.94 -11.57 -10.62
N GLN A 612 22.09 -12.09 -10.15
CA GLN A 612 23.09 -11.31 -9.43
C GLN A 612 23.36 -10.00 -10.15
N THR A 613 23.07 -8.89 -9.47
CA THR A 613 23.41 -7.54 -9.92
C THR A 613 24.90 -7.53 -10.29
N PRO A 614 25.30 -7.05 -11.49
CA PRO A 614 26.71 -7.03 -11.85
C PRO A 614 27.51 -6.28 -10.78
N LYS A 615 28.52 -6.95 -10.19
CA LYS A 615 29.46 -6.38 -9.23
C LYS A 615 30.06 -5.11 -9.85
N GLY A 616 29.62 -3.94 -9.39
CA GLY A 616 30.08 -2.65 -9.95
C GLY A 616 29.03 -1.53 -9.98
N LEU A 617 27.74 -1.81 -9.72
CA LEU A 617 26.77 -0.75 -9.43
C LEU A 617 27.06 -0.18 -8.04
N ALA A 618 27.58 1.05 -8.00
CA ALA A 618 27.93 1.74 -6.76
C ALA A 618 26.79 1.63 -5.75
N THR A 619 27.10 1.09 -4.57
CA THR A 619 26.26 1.25 -3.39
C THR A 619 25.93 2.73 -3.23
N PRO A 620 24.67 3.09 -2.92
CA PRO A 620 24.35 4.48 -2.64
C PRO A 620 25.27 4.97 -1.53
N ALA A 621 25.95 6.09 -1.76
CA ALA A 621 26.81 6.70 -0.76
C ALA A 621 26.04 6.85 0.55
N LYS A 622 26.65 6.47 1.67
CA LYS A 622 26.14 6.78 3.02
C LYS A 622 26.05 8.30 3.17
N HIS A 623 24.95 8.90 2.75
CA HIS A 623 24.55 10.22 3.19
C HIS A 623 23.60 10.03 4.36
N SER A 624 24.07 10.44 5.53
CA SER A 624 23.33 10.51 6.77
C SER A 624 22.05 11.34 6.55
N TYR A 625 20.92 10.65 6.42
CA TYR A 625 19.63 11.22 6.79
C TYR A 625 19.53 11.08 8.31
N ALA A 626 20.06 12.08 9.01
CA ALA A 626 19.77 12.34 10.41
C ALA A 626 18.94 13.62 10.45
N GLY A 627 17.73 13.53 11.03
CA GLY A 627 16.76 14.62 11.16
C GLY A 627 15.47 14.34 10.43
#